data_AF-A0A966P764-F1
#
_entry.id   AF-A0A966P764-F1
#
_cell.length_a   1.000
_cell.length_b   1.000
_cell.length_c   1.000
_cell.angle_alpha   90.00
_cell.angle_beta   90.00
_cell.angle_gamma   90.00
#
_symmetry.space_group_name_H-M   'P 1'
#
loop_
_entity.id
_entity.type
_entity.pdbx_description
1 polymer ?
#
loop_
_entity_poly.entity_id
_entity_poly.type
_entity_poly.pdbx_seq_one_letter_code
_entity_poly.pdbx_strand_id
1 'polypeptide(L)'
;MKFASIPSPERSFLEIGPLTLHFYAFCIMLGIVAAVLIGGRRYVAMGGKAGVVGDIAIFAVPAGVIGGRLYHVITSPQDYFGPGGNPI
;
A
#
# COMPACT_ATOMS: atom_id res chain seq x y z
N MET A 1 -18.89 21.40 -22.17
CA MET A 1 -17.64 20.66 -22.44
C MET A 1 -16.84 20.53 -21.15
N LYS A 2 -16.62 19.30 -20.66
CA LYS A 2 -15.75 19.05 -19.50
C LYS A 2 -14.30 18.98 -20.00
N PHE A 3 -13.56 20.07 -19.87
CA PHE A 3 -12.15 20.15 -20.27
C PHE A 3 -11.15 19.75 -19.17
N ALA A 4 -11.65 19.24 -18.03
CA ALA A 4 -10.83 18.87 -16.87
C ALA A 4 -11.32 17.59 -16.18
N SER A 5 -11.92 16.66 -16.91
CA SER A 5 -12.18 15.32 -16.39
C SER A 5 -11.08 14.38 -16.86
N ILE A 6 -10.28 13.89 -15.93
CA ILE A 6 -9.43 12.71 -16.18
C ILE A 6 -10.40 11.53 -16.28
N PRO A 7 -10.55 10.89 -17.46
CA PRO A 7 -11.41 9.73 -17.57
C PRO A 7 -10.87 8.63 -16.65
N SER A 8 -11.76 8.00 -15.89
CA SER A 8 -11.41 6.83 -15.10
C SER A 8 -10.90 5.73 -16.04
N PRO A 9 -9.75 5.09 -15.74
CA PRO A 9 -9.17 4.09 -16.62
C PRO A 9 -10.17 2.98 -16.90
N GLU A 10 -10.31 2.56 -18.16
CA GLU A 10 -11.18 1.45 -18.55
C GLU A 10 -10.75 0.13 -17.88
N ARG A 11 -9.46 -0.01 -17.55
CA ARG A 11 -8.92 -1.15 -16.79
C ARG A 11 -8.03 -0.68 -15.66
N SER A 12 -8.39 -1.06 -14.44
CA SER A 12 -7.63 -0.75 -13.20
C SER A 12 -6.82 -1.94 -12.67
N PHE A 13 -6.97 -3.10 -13.32
CA PHE A 13 -6.39 -4.37 -12.93
C PHE A 13 -6.07 -5.23 -14.15
N LEU A 14 -5.12 -6.14 -13.96
CA LEU A 14 -4.73 -7.19 -14.89
C LEU A 14 -5.05 -8.55 -14.25
N GLU A 15 -5.89 -9.34 -14.91
CA GLU A 15 -6.18 -10.70 -14.47
C GLU A 15 -5.19 -11.67 -15.12
N ILE A 16 -4.42 -12.36 -14.29
CA ILE A 16 -3.54 -13.46 -14.72
C ILE A 16 -4.05 -14.72 -14.03
N GLY A 17 -4.96 -15.43 -14.70
CA GLY A 17 -5.64 -16.59 -14.14
C GLY A 17 -6.44 -16.22 -12.88
N PRO A 18 -6.23 -16.87 -11.72
CA PRO A 18 -6.94 -16.55 -10.48
C PRO A 18 -6.42 -15.28 -9.77
N LEU A 19 -5.39 -14.62 -10.30
CA LEU A 19 -4.69 -13.54 -9.63
C LEU A 19 -5.02 -12.18 -10.27
N THR A 20 -5.64 -11.28 -9.51
CA THR A 20 -6.01 -9.93 -9.96
C THR A 20 -4.97 -8.90 -9.50
N LEU A 21 -4.09 -8.50 -10.41
CA LEU A 21 -3.03 -7.53 -10.15
C LEU A 21 -3.54 -6.12 -10.42
N HIS A 22 -3.65 -5.30 -9.37
CA HIS A 22 -4.10 -3.93 -9.52
C HIS A 22 -2.93 -3.00 -9.84
N PHE A 23 -3.14 -2.00 -10.72
CA PHE A 23 -2.08 -1.06 -11.07
C PHE A 23 -1.59 -0.23 -9.88
N TYR A 24 -2.47 0.09 -8.93
CA TYR A 24 -2.08 0.81 -7.72
C TYR A 24 -1.06 0.01 -6.88
N ALA A 25 -1.09 -1.33 -6.94
CA ALA A 25 -0.15 -2.17 -6.19
C ALA A 25 1.29 -1.93 -6.66
N PHE A 26 1.48 -1.71 -7.97
CA PHE A 26 2.79 -1.33 -8.52
C PHE A 26 3.24 0.05 -8.02
N CYS A 27 2.33 1.03 -7.95
CA CYS A 27 2.65 2.34 -7.37
C CYS A 27 3.08 2.23 -5.90
N ILE A 28 2.41 1.38 -5.11
CA ILE A 28 2.77 1.12 -3.71
C ILE A 28 4.16 0.47 -3.63
N MET A 29 4.42 -0.56 -4.43
CA MET A 29 5.74 -1.21 -4.46
C MET A 29 6.85 -0.23 -4.81
N LEU A 30 6.65 0.61 -5.84
CA LEU A 30 7.61 1.65 -6.20
C LEU A 30 7.83 2.65 -5.04
N GLY A 31 6.76 3.05 -4.35
CA GLY A 31 6.86 3.90 -3.16
C GLY A 31 7.68 3.27 -2.03
N ILE A 32 7.48 1.98 -1.77
CA ILE A 32 8.26 1.22 -0.76
C ILE A 32 9.74 1.19 -1.13
N VAL A 33 10.05 0.83 -2.39
CA VAL A 33 11.44 0.81 -2.88
C VAL A 33 12.08 2.19 -2.75
N ALA A 34 11.38 3.24 -3.17
CA ALA A 34 11.87 4.62 -3.05
C ALA A 34 12.12 5.00 -1.57
N ALA A 35 11.20 4.64 -0.66
CA ALA A 35 11.34 4.92 0.77
C ALA A 35 12.58 4.23 1.37
N VAL A 36 12.82 2.96 1.03
CA VAL A 36 14.00 2.22 1.50
C VAL A 36 15.29 2.79 0.92
N LEU A 37 15.32 3.15 -0.36
CA LEU A 37 16.50 3.72 -1.01
C LEU A 37 16.84 5.10 -0.45
N ILE A 38 15.85 5.99 -0.34
CA ILE A 38 16.04 7.34 0.18
C ILE A 38 16.37 7.28 1.67
N GLY A 39 15.62 6.49 2.44
CA GLY A 39 15.85 6.28 3.87
C GLY A 39 17.23 5.69 4.14
N GLY A 40 17.64 4.67 3.39
CA GLY A 40 18.96 4.07 3.47
C GLY A 40 20.08 5.05 3.16
N ARG A 41 19.96 5.82 2.07
CA ARG A 41 20.96 6.86 1.71
C ARG A 41 21.08 7.93 2.80
N ARG A 42 19.96 8.38 3.36
CA ARG A 42 19.96 9.35 4.47
C ARG A 42 20.55 8.77 5.74
N TYR A 43 20.21 7.52 6.06
CA TYR A 43 20.71 6.84 7.25
C TYR A 43 22.22 6.65 7.21
N VAL A 44 22.75 6.25 6.06
CA VAL A 44 24.21 6.12 5.84
C VAL A 44 24.89 7.49 5.91
N ALA A 45 24.29 8.54 5.35
CA ALA A 45 24.83 9.91 5.45
C ALA A 45 24.89 10.42 6.91
N MET A 46 24.07 9.88 7.81
CA MET A 46 24.13 10.16 9.26
C MET A 46 25.12 9.27 10.02
N GLY A 47 25.94 8.47 9.33
CA GLY A 47 26.90 7.53 9.93
C GLY A 47 26.33 6.16 10.27
N GLY A 48 25.08 5.88 9.85
CA GLY A 48 24.44 4.59 10.03
C GLY A 48 24.99 3.49 9.11
N LYS A 49 24.88 2.23 9.52
CA LYS A 49 25.29 1.07 8.70
C LYS A 49 24.33 0.88 7.51
N ALA A 50 24.89 0.66 6.33
CA ALA A 50 24.13 0.32 5.14
C ALA A 50 23.35 -1.00 5.34
N GLY A 51 22.14 -1.09 4.78
CA GLY A 51 21.27 -2.28 4.88
C GLY A 51 20.25 -2.24 6.02
N VAL A 52 20.54 -1.54 7.12
CA VAL A 52 19.65 -1.50 8.31
C VAL A 52 18.23 -1.05 7.97
N VAL A 53 18.08 -0.04 7.12
CA VAL A 53 16.74 0.46 6.70
C VAL A 53 15.97 -0.61 5.92
N GLY A 54 16.66 -1.43 5.12
CA GLY A 54 16.07 -2.56 4.42
C GLY A 54 15.63 -3.66 5.38
N ASP A 55 16.47 -4.00 6.36
CA ASP A 55 16.16 -5.01 7.37
C ASP A 55 14.90 -4.62 8.18
N ILE A 56 14.77 -3.34 8.54
CA ILE A 56 13.57 -2.81 9.20
C ILE A 56 12.35 -2.88 8.27
N ALA A 57 12.52 -2.57 6.99
CA ALA A 57 11.43 -2.56 6.03
C ALA A 57 10.75 -3.94 5.87
N ILE A 58 11.49 -5.04 6.05
CA ILE A 58 10.95 -6.41 6.02
C ILE A 58 9.80 -6.59 7.02
N PHE A 59 9.90 -5.97 8.21
CA PHE A 59 8.86 -6.04 9.23
C PHE A 59 7.88 -4.86 9.14
N ALA A 60 8.38 -3.67 8.82
CA ALA A 60 7.57 -2.46 8.78
C ALA A 60 6.51 -2.50 7.66
N VAL A 61 6.84 -3.07 6.49
CA VAL A 61 5.91 -3.14 5.35
C VAL A 61 4.71 -4.05 5.66
N PRO A 62 4.88 -5.33 6.08
CA PRO A 62 3.76 -6.16 6.50
C PRO A 62 2.94 -5.55 7.64
N ALA A 63 3.61 -4.98 8.65
CA ALA A 63 2.93 -4.31 9.76
C ALA A 63 2.05 -3.14 9.28
N GLY A 64 2.51 -2.37 8.29
CA GLY A 64 1.74 -1.30 7.67
C GLY A 64 0.49 -1.81 6.93
N VAL A 65 0.62 -2.92 6.19
CA VAL A 65 -0.53 -3.54 5.49
C VAL A 65 -1.58 -4.03 6.50
N ILE A 66 -1.13 -4.69 7.57
CA ILE A 66 -2.01 -5.17 8.65
C ILE A 66 -2.68 -3.98 9.36
N GLY A 67 -1.92 -2.94 9.70
CA GLY A 67 -2.42 -1.74 10.36
C GLY A 67 -3.47 -1.00 9.53
N GLY A 68 -3.27 -0.87 8.22
CA GLY A 68 -4.26 -0.25 7.33
C GLY A 68 -5.57 -1.03 7.27
N ARG A 69 -5.51 -2.36 7.32
CA ARG A 69 -6.71 -3.21 7.38
C ARG A 69 -7.39 -3.12 8.74
N LEU A 70 -6.63 -3.15 9.84
CA LEU A 70 -7.16 -2.94 11.18
C LEU A 70 -7.84 -1.57 11.31
N TYR A 71 -7.24 -0.51 10.76
CA TYR A 71 -7.84 0.83 10.73
C TYR A 71 -9.23 0.79 10.09
N HIS A 72 -9.34 0.18 8.91
CA HIS A 72 -10.62 0.05 8.21
C HIS A 72 -11.68 -0.68 9.04
N VAL A 73 -11.30 -1.77 9.72
CA VAL A 73 -12.20 -2.54 10.59
C VAL A 73 -12.65 -1.71 11.80
N ILE A 74 -11.75 -0.95 12.41
CA ILE A 74 -12.05 -0.13 13.59
C ILE A 74 -12.94 1.06 13.22
N THR A 75 -12.72 1.69 12.07
CA THR A 75 -13.49 2.88 11.65
C THR A 75 -14.84 2.55 11.03
N SER A 76 -15.01 1.35 10.49
CA SER A 76 -16.26 0.88 9.88
C SER A 76 -16.81 -0.38 10.59
N PRO A 77 -17.04 -0.34 11.92
CA PRO A 77 -17.44 -1.52 12.68
C PRO A 77 -18.85 -1.99 12.32
N GLN A 78 -19.71 -1.09 11.85
CA GLN A 78 -21.08 -1.37 11.43
C GLN A 78 -21.17 -2.22 10.15
N ASP A 79 -20.18 -2.15 9.25
CA ASP A 79 -20.11 -3.01 8.05
C ASP A 79 -19.72 -4.46 8.39
N TYR A 80 -19.08 -4.66 9.55
CA TYR A 80 -18.62 -5.96 10.04
C TYR A 80 -19.51 -6.57 11.14
N PHE A 81 -20.11 -5.75 12.01
CA PHE A 81 -20.82 -6.18 13.22
C PHE A 81 -22.28 -5.67 13.31
N GLY A 82 -22.78 -4.91 12.33
CA GLY A 82 -24.17 -4.45 12.27
C GLY A 82 -25.15 -5.49 11.68
N PRO A 83 -26.47 -5.35 11.89
CA PRO A 83 -27.46 -6.26 11.31
C PRO A 83 -27.52 -6.08 9.79
N GLY A 84 -26.96 -7.03 9.04
CA GLY A 84 -26.85 -6.99 7.58
C GLY A 84 -25.48 -6.55 7.04
N GLY A 85 -24.45 -6.46 7.88
CA GLY A 85 -23.09 -6.15 7.45
C GLY A 85 -22.57 -7.15 6.42
N ASN A 86 -22.19 -6.67 5.25
CA ASN A 86 -21.58 -7.48 4.19
C ASN A 86 -20.13 -6.98 3.99
N PRO A 87 -19.12 -7.66 4.55
CA PRO A 87 -17.73 -7.16 4.61
C PRO A 87 -16.95 -7.28 3.29
N ILE A 88 -17.65 -7.47 2.16
CA ILE A 88 -17.08 -7.74 0.82
C ILE A 88 -17.31 -6.60 -0.17
#